data_AF-A0A3P7KL98-F1
#
_entry.id   AF-A0A3P7KL98-F1
#
_cell.length_a   1.000
_cell.length_b   1.000
_cell.length_c   1.000
_cell.angle_alpha   90.00
_cell.angle_beta   90.00
_cell.angle_gamma   90.00
#
_symmetry.space_group_name_H-M   'P 1'
#
loop_
_entity.id
_entity.type
_entity.pdbx_description
1 polymer ?
#
loop_
_entity_poly.entity_id
_entity_poly.type
_entity_poly.pdbx_seq_one_letter_code
_entity_poly.pdbx_strand_id
1 'polypeptide(L)'
;MEQLASTQETEFILDTLCELYKADLVKLNGIRNSKGKDRNGQARPSFLLMAKKVFDNIPAAKIPALYLALFDCAPNYVVEHADGLEYENGIGIKTLLNVQELLLNVIVPYQLPHSVKAPCPNSSEGPCSAKRNAKA
;
A
#
# COMPACT_ATOMS: atom_id res chain seq x y z
N MET A 1 14.76 24.21 19.69
CA MET A 1 14.52 22.85 20.21
C MET A 1 13.18 22.35 19.65
N GLU A 2 13.13 22.06 18.35
CA GLU A 2 11.94 21.53 17.68
C GLU A 2 12.39 20.29 16.92
N GLN A 3 12.34 19.09 17.53
CA GLN A 3 12.51 17.82 16.81
C GLN A 3 12.25 16.59 17.71
N LEU A 4 11.30 16.66 18.63
CA LEU A 4 10.96 15.54 19.53
C LEU A 4 9.51 15.07 19.40
N ALA A 5 8.82 15.46 18.33
CA ALA A 5 7.63 14.75 17.87
C ALA A 5 8.08 13.75 16.80
N SER A 6 8.35 12.48 17.09
CA SER A 6 8.77 11.77 18.30
C SER A 6 9.34 10.47 17.71
N THR A 7 10.59 10.11 17.99
CA THR A 7 11.18 8.88 17.43
C THR A 7 10.25 7.67 17.67
N GLN A 8 9.58 7.64 18.83
CA GLN A 8 8.56 6.64 19.19
C GLN A 8 7.32 6.67 18.29
N GLU A 9 6.85 7.84 17.86
CA GLU A 9 5.70 7.93 16.94
C GLU A 9 6.07 7.35 15.56
N THR A 10 7.30 7.59 15.13
CA THR A 10 7.82 7.10 13.85
C THR A 10 8.01 5.57 13.88
N GLU A 11 8.61 5.06 14.96
CA GLU A 11 8.74 3.62 15.22
C GLU A 11 7.37 2.93 15.28
N PHE A 12 6.41 3.49 16.01
CA PHE A 12 5.05 2.94 16.09
C PHE A 12 4.37 2.82 14.71
N ILE A 13 4.60 3.81 13.83
CA ILE A 13 4.10 3.76 12.46
C ILE A 13 4.80 2.65 11.65
N LEU A 14 6.12 2.49 11.82
CA LEU A 14 6.88 1.41 11.16
C LEU A 14 6.42 0.03 11.63
N ASP A 15 6.22 -0.16 12.94
CA ASP A 15 5.64 -1.39 13.53
C ASP A 15 4.29 -1.69 12.88
N THR A 16 3.38 -0.70 12.89
CA THR A 16 2.04 -0.83 12.33
C THR A 16 2.07 -1.22 10.85
N LEU A 17 2.93 -0.58 10.05
CA LEU A 17 3.07 -0.89 8.63
C LEU A 17 3.60 -2.32 8.41
N CYS A 18 4.61 -2.73 9.19
CA CYS A 18 5.16 -4.08 9.12
C CYS A 18 4.12 -5.14 9.50
N GLU A 19 3.36 -4.93 10.57
CA GLU A 19 2.30 -5.85 10.99
C GLU A 19 1.20 -5.98 9.94
N LEU A 20 0.72 -4.86 9.40
CA LEU A 20 -0.30 -4.84 8.34
C LEU A 20 0.20 -5.58 7.09
N TYR A 21 1.45 -5.36 6.70
CA TYR A 21 2.05 -6.03 5.55
C TYR A 21 2.18 -7.54 5.75
N LYS A 22 2.64 -7.98 6.93
CA LYS A 22 2.69 -9.40 7.28
C LYS A 22 1.31 -10.04 7.27
N ALA A 23 0.30 -9.37 7.84
CA ALA A 23 -1.07 -9.86 7.87
C ALA A 23 -1.65 -10.04 6.45
N ASP A 24 -1.37 -9.11 5.54
CA ASP A 24 -1.76 -9.23 4.14
C ASP A 24 -1.02 -10.39 3.45
N LEU A 25 0.29 -10.54 3.65
CA LEU A 25 1.06 -11.65 3.08
C LEU A 25 0.56 -13.02 3.53
N VAL A 26 0.22 -13.19 4.81
CA VAL A 26 -0.36 -14.44 5.34
C VAL A 26 -1.69 -14.76 4.66
N LYS A 27 -2.58 -13.77 4.51
CA LYS A 27 -3.87 -13.96 3.82
C LYS A 27 -3.68 -14.39 2.36
N LEU A 28 -2.79 -13.72 1.64
CA LEU A 28 -2.53 -14.00 0.22
C LEU A 28 -1.95 -15.42 0.02
N ASN A 29 -1.11 -15.88 0.96
CA ASN A 29 -0.62 -17.25 0.97
C ASN A 29 -1.72 -18.28 1.29
N GLY A 30 -2.63 -17.97 2.22
CA GLY A 30 -3.75 -18.86 2.57
C GLY A 30 -4.78 -19.02 1.44
N ILE A 31 -5.01 -17.97 0.65
CA ILE A 31 -5.96 -17.98 -0.48
C ILE A 31 -5.55 -18.95 -1.60
N ARG A 32 -4.25 -19.24 -1.74
CA ARG A 32 -3.73 -20.15 -2.77
C ARG A 32 -4.21 -21.61 -2.61
N ASN A 33 -4.77 -21.97 -1.44
CA ASN A 33 -5.34 -23.28 -1.17
C ASN A 33 -6.83 -23.42 -1.54
N SER A 34 -7.47 -22.33 -2.00
CA SER A 34 -8.88 -22.30 -2.39
C SER A 34 -9.00 -22.24 -3.91
N LYS A 35 -9.61 -23.26 -4.54
CA LYS A 35 -9.93 -23.30 -5.97
C LYS A 35 -10.79 -22.08 -6.39
N GLY A 36 -10.15 -21.00 -6.82
CA GLY A 36 -10.78 -19.79 -7.36
C GLY A 36 -10.08 -19.36 -8.63
N LYS A 37 -10.75 -19.54 -9.76
CA LYS A 37 -10.21 -19.42 -11.11
C LYS A 37 -10.28 -17.96 -11.57
N ASP A 38 -9.38 -17.09 -11.10
CA ASP A 38 -9.20 -15.75 -11.66
C ASP A 38 -7.92 -15.65 -12.50
N ARG A 39 -8.13 -15.35 -13.78
CA ARG A 39 -7.09 -15.16 -14.79
C ARG A 39 -6.22 -13.96 -14.42
N ASN A 40 -4.91 -14.18 -14.31
CA ASN A 40 -3.82 -13.18 -14.21
C ASN A 40 -3.73 -12.28 -12.96
N GLY A 41 -4.55 -12.46 -11.94
CA GLY A 41 -4.42 -11.71 -10.69
C GLY A 41 -3.43 -12.36 -9.72
N GLN A 42 -2.13 -12.05 -9.80
CA GLN A 42 -1.27 -12.27 -8.63
C GLN A 42 -1.87 -11.46 -7.48
N ALA A 43 -2.33 -12.14 -6.45
CA ALA A 43 -2.85 -11.49 -5.26
C ALA A 43 -1.68 -10.72 -4.61
N ARG A 44 -1.73 -9.39 -4.67
CA ARG A 44 -0.68 -8.49 -4.15
C ARG A 44 -1.20 -7.71 -2.94
N PRO A 45 -0.33 -7.37 -1.99
CA PRO A 45 -0.68 -6.48 -0.89
C PRO A 45 -1.25 -5.16 -1.41
N SER A 46 -2.29 -4.65 -0.75
CA SER A 46 -2.91 -3.38 -1.16
C SER A 46 -2.26 -2.22 -0.39
N PHE A 47 -1.13 -1.74 -0.90
CA PHE A 47 -0.34 -0.69 -0.25
C PHE A 47 -1.11 0.62 -0.05
N LEU A 48 -2.01 0.99 -0.98
CA LEU A 48 -2.83 2.19 -0.84
C LEU A 48 -3.82 2.09 0.33
N LEU A 49 -4.43 0.92 0.55
CA LEU A 49 -5.34 0.71 1.67
C LEU A 49 -4.58 0.74 3.01
N MET A 50 -3.37 0.20 3.03
CA MET A 50 -2.49 0.25 4.19
C MET A 50 -2.10 1.70 4.52
N ALA A 51 -1.66 2.45 3.51
CA ALA A 51 -1.33 3.86 3.64
C ALA A 51 -2.51 4.67 4.21
N LYS A 52 -3.72 4.49 3.67
CA LYS A 52 -4.93 5.17 4.17
C LYS A 52 -5.21 4.89 5.64
N LYS A 53 -5.08 3.65 6.09
CA LYS A 53 -5.30 3.28 7.50
C LYS A 53 -4.36 4.02 8.46
N VAL A 54 -3.13 4.26 8.03
CA VAL A 54 -2.09 4.91 8.85
C VAL A 54 -2.16 6.43 8.73
N PHE A 55 -2.24 6.94 7.51
CA PHE A 55 -2.02 8.36 7.21
C PHE A 55 -3.30 9.20 7.15
N ASP A 56 -4.50 8.64 6.90
CA ASP A 56 -5.73 9.45 6.77
C ASP A 56 -6.13 10.16 8.07
N ASN A 57 -5.69 9.64 9.23
CA ASN A 57 -5.95 10.24 10.54
C ASN A 57 -4.93 11.32 10.92
N ILE A 58 -3.89 11.51 10.09
CA ILE A 58 -2.81 12.46 10.35
C ILE A 58 -3.10 13.75 9.58
N PRO A 59 -3.02 14.94 10.21
CA PRO A 59 -3.22 16.19 9.51
C PRO A 59 -2.30 16.31 8.28
N ALA A 60 -2.88 16.63 7.11
CA ALA A 60 -2.15 16.69 5.84
C ALA A 60 -0.91 17.60 5.88
N ALA A 61 -0.91 18.65 6.71
CA ALA A 61 0.24 19.53 6.90
C ALA A 61 1.46 18.85 7.55
N LYS A 62 1.25 17.78 8.34
CA LYS A 62 2.33 17.03 9.03
C LYS A 62 2.88 15.87 8.20
N ILE A 63 2.12 15.41 7.22
CA ILE A 63 2.42 14.23 6.39
C ILE A 63 3.80 14.32 5.70
N PRO A 64 4.19 15.43 5.04
CA PRO A 64 5.49 15.48 4.34
C PRO A 64 6.69 15.31 5.29
N ALA A 65 6.65 15.96 6.45
CA ALA A 65 7.71 15.85 7.46
C ALA A 65 7.78 14.42 8.03
N LEU A 66 6.63 13.79 8.24
CA LEU A 66 6.55 12.41 8.70
C LEU A 66 7.17 11.42 7.72
N TYR A 67 6.97 11.59 6.41
CA TYR A 67 7.63 10.71 5.43
C TYR A 67 9.14 10.77 5.50
N LEU A 68 9.71 11.97 5.64
CA LEU A 68 11.16 12.13 5.80
C LEU A 68 11.63 11.43 7.09
N ALA A 69 10.93 11.66 8.21
CA ALA A 69 11.25 11.01 9.47
C ALA A 69 11.21 9.48 9.39
N LEU A 70 10.23 8.90 8.67
CA LEU A 70 10.15 7.45 8.46
C LEU A 70 11.34 6.90 7.69
N PHE A 71 11.79 7.59 6.64
CA PHE A 71 12.97 7.17 5.86
C PHE A 71 14.27 7.34 6.65
N ASP A 72 14.38 8.38 7.46
CA ASP A 72 15.54 8.61 8.33
C ASP A 72 15.61 7.58 9.47
N CYS A 73 14.45 7.15 9.99
CA CYS A 73 14.35 6.17 11.08
C CYS A 73 14.54 4.71 10.59
N ALA A 74 14.13 4.40 9.36
CA ALA A 74 14.09 3.03 8.84
C ALA A 74 15.41 2.23 9.00
N PRO A 75 16.61 2.77 8.74
CA PRO A 75 17.85 2.02 8.92
C PRO A 75 18.08 1.57 10.37
N ASN A 76 17.85 2.46 11.33
CA ASN A 76 18.02 2.15 12.75
C ASN A 76 16.97 1.14 13.21
N TYR A 77 15.72 1.35 12.79
CA TYR A 77 14.63 0.43 13.08
C TYR A 77 14.93 -0.99 12.58
N VAL A 78 15.47 -1.15 11.37
CA VAL A 78 15.85 -2.47 10.83
C VAL A 78 16.94 -3.15 11.66
N VAL A 79 17.92 -2.40 12.17
CA VAL A 79 18.99 -2.96 13.02
C VAL A 79 18.43 -3.42 14.37
N GLU A 80 17.54 -2.64 14.96
CA GLU A 80 16.96 -2.93 16.28
C GLU A 80 15.90 -4.04 16.25
N HIS A 81 15.15 -4.15 15.14
CA HIS A 81 14.00 -5.06 15.00
C HIS A 81 14.24 -6.20 14.02
N ALA A 82 15.50 -6.51 13.70
CA ALA A 82 15.89 -7.51 12.68
C ALA A 82 15.17 -8.86 12.86
N ASP A 83 15.13 -9.38 14.08
CA ASP A 83 14.45 -10.65 14.42
C ASP A 83 12.93 -10.59 14.18
N GLY A 84 12.36 -9.40 14.35
CA GLY A 84 10.95 -9.11 14.15
C GLY A 84 10.56 -8.84 12.71
N LEU A 85 11.48 -8.87 11.74
CA LEU A 85 11.20 -8.59 10.32
C LEU A 85 11.06 -9.84 9.45
N GLU A 86 11.26 -11.03 10.01
CA GLU A 86 11.00 -12.26 9.30
C GLU A 86 9.49 -12.57 9.24
N TYR A 87 9.06 -13.18 8.14
CA TYR A 87 7.77 -13.85 8.05
C TYR A 87 7.92 -15.19 7.34
N GLU A 88 7.14 -16.19 7.74
CA GLU A 88 7.08 -17.48 7.08
C GLU A 88 5.94 -17.48 6.07
N ASN A 89 6.24 -17.85 4.82
CA ASN A 89 5.21 -18.00 3.79
C ASN A 89 4.49 -19.35 3.91
N GLY A 90 3.41 -19.54 3.14
CA GLY A 90 2.59 -20.77 3.21
C GLY A 90 3.30 -22.07 2.80
N ILE A 91 4.57 -22.01 2.36
CA ILE A 91 5.42 -23.16 2.01
C ILE A 91 6.59 -23.34 2.99
N GLY A 92 6.58 -22.65 4.14
CA GLY A 92 7.57 -22.79 5.20
C GLY A 92 8.89 -22.04 4.96
N ILE A 93 8.96 -21.20 3.92
CA ILE A 93 10.16 -20.40 3.64
C ILE A 93 10.04 -19.08 4.39
N LYS A 94 11.06 -18.81 5.21
CA LYS A 94 11.25 -17.52 5.87
C LYS A 94 11.77 -16.48 4.87
N THR A 95 11.11 -15.33 4.85
CA THR A 95 11.50 -14.17 4.04
C THR A 95 11.69 -12.97 4.95
N LEU A 96 12.75 -12.20 4.71
CA LEU A 96 13.02 -10.94 5.39
C LEU A 96 12.22 -9.80 4.74
N LEU A 97 11.54 -9.01 5.56
CA LEU A 97 10.80 -7.83 5.11
C LEU A 97 11.79 -6.68 4.84
N ASN A 98 11.76 -6.15 3.61
CA ASN A 98 12.50 -4.95 3.27
C ASN A 98 11.69 -3.69 3.63
N VAL A 99 12.00 -3.06 4.77
CA VAL A 99 11.25 -1.91 5.30
C VAL A 99 11.32 -0.71 4.35
N GLN A 100 12.46 -0.48 3.70
CA GLN A 100 12.61 0.63 2.76
C GLN A 100 11.74 0.44 1.51
N GLU A 101 11.70 -0.79 1.00
CA GLU A 101 10.80 -1.15 -0.10
C GLU A 101 9.33 -1.04 0.30
N LEU A 102 8.97 -1.45 1.52
CA LEU A 102 7.62 -1.28 2.05
C LEU A 102 7.22 0.20 2.08
N LEU A 103 8.08 1.05 2.64
CA LEU A 103 7.82 2.49 2.72
C LEU A 103 7.62 3.11 1.33
N LEU A 104 8.46 2.78 0.35
CA LEU A 104 8.29 3.25 -1.02
C LEU A 104 6.96 2.79 -1.63
N ASN A 105 6.60 1.52 -1.45
CA ASN A 105 5.36 0.98 -1.98
C ASN A 105 4.10 1.54 -1.29
N VAL A 106 4.20 1.99 -0.04
CA VAL A 106 3.09 2.61 0.70
C VAL A 106 2.98 4.10 0.39
N ILE A 107 4.09 4.84 0.47
CA ILE A 107 4.09 6.30 0.39
C ILE A 107 3.88 6.77 -1.04
N VAL A 108 4.56 6.19 -2.04
CA VAL A 108 4.49 6.66 -3.43
C VAL A 108 3.05 6.61 -3.97
N PRO A 109 2.32 5.48 -3.89
CA PRO A 109 0.95 5.43 -4.40
C PRO A 109 -0.03 6.31 -3.62
N TYR A 110 0.25 6.58 -2.34
CA TYR A 110 -0.61 7.42 -1.50
C TYR A 110 -0.41 8.92 -1.78
N GLN A 111 0.83 9.33 -2.11
CA GLN A 111 1.14 10.70 -2.52
C GLN A 111 0.60 11.03 -3.92
N LEU A 112 0.49 10.05 -4.81
CA LEU A 112 0.04 10.28 -6.18
C LEU A 112 -1.45 10.68 -6.19
N PRO A 113 -1.83 11.86 -6.72
CA PRO A 113 -3.21 12.37 -6.73
C PRO A 113 -4.25 11.53 -7.51
N HIS A 114 -3.91 10.34 -8.02
CA HIS A 114 -4.60 9.68 -9.14
C HIS A 114 -5.08 8.24 -8.90
N SER A 115 -5.50 7.87 -7.69
CA SER A 115 -6.52 6.81 -7.55
C SER A 115 -7.95 7.33 -7.62
N VAL A 116 -8.14 8.65 -7.79
CA VAL A 116 -9.35 9.19 -8.40
C VAL A 116 -9.16 9.02 -9.89
N LYS A 117 -10.01 8.22 -10.54
CA LYS A 117 -10.14 8.25 -12.01
C LYS A 117 -10.15 9.72 -12.42
N ALA A 118 -9.11 10.19 -13.11
CA ALA A 118 -9.26 11.40 -13.90
C ALA A 118 -10.48 11.13 -14.81
N PRO A 119 -11.54 11.95 -14.78
CA PRO A 119 -12.54 11.86 -15.83
C PRO A 119 -11.78 12.16 -17.12
N CYS A 120 -11.62 11.15 -17.98
CA CYS A 120 -11.02 11.35 -19.30
C CYS A 120 -11.83 12.44 -20.00
N PRO A 121 -11.26 13.62 -20.29
CA PRO A 121 -11.91 14.55 -21.19
C PRO A 121 -11.72 13.98 -22.60
N ASN A 122 -12.84 13.77 -23.30
CA ASN A 122 -13.07 13.23 -24.64
C ASN A 122 -13.80 11.88 -24.57
N SER A 123 -15.07 11.78 -24.93
CA SER A 123 -15.60 12.22 -26.21
C SER A 123 -16.95 12.93 -26.09
N SER A 124 -16.97 14.09 -26.74
CA SER A 124 -18.09 14.91 -27.20
C SER A 124 -19.39 14.15 -27.48
N GLU A 125 -20.49 14.77 -27.06
CA GLU A 125 -21.79 14.88 -27.71
C GLU A 125 -22.25 13.76 -28.65
N GLY A 126 -23.38 13.16 -28.28
CA GLY A 126 -24.29 12.54 -29.23
C GLY A 126 -25.61 12.16 -28.59
N PRO A 127 -26.55 13.10 -28.39
CA PRO A 127 -27.94 12.74 -28.15
C PRO A 127 -28.57 12.46 -29.52
N CYS A 128 -28.77 11.20 -29.91
CA CYS A 128 -29.91 10.86 -30.77
C CYS A 128 -30.08 9.36 -30.97
N SER A 129 -31.21 8.88 -30.47
CA SER A 129 -31.94 7.76 -31.05
C SER A 129 -32.11 7.96 -32.56
N ALA A 130 -31.59 7.04 -33.39
CA ALA A 130 -32.05 6.90 -34.76
C ALA A 130 -31.96 5.44 -35.22
N LYS A 131 -33.13 4.94 -35.64
CA LYS A 131 -33.43 3.69 -36.33
C LYS A 131 -32.64 3.51 -37.65
N ARG A 132 -32.67 2.24 -38.11
CA ARG A 132 -32.46 1.68 -39.48
C ARG A 132 -31.02 1.20 -39.76
N ASN A 133 -30.76 0.06 -40.41
CA ASN A 133 -31.58 -1.02 -40.98
C ASN A 133 -30.67 -2.21 -41.41
N ALA A 134 -31.30 -3.38 -41.62
CA ALA A 134 -30.94 -4.52 -42.51
C ALA A 134 -29.66 -5.33 -42.17
N LYS A 135 -29.62 -6.67 -42.17
CA LYS A 135 -30.19 -7.77 -43.00
C LYS A 135 -29.97 -9.04 -42.13
N ALA A 136 -30.77 -10.11 -42.12
CA ALA A 136 -31.46 -10.86 -43.16
C ALA A 136 -32.75 -11.50 -42.61
#